data_AF-A0A2S3V226-F1
#
_entry.id   AF-A0A2S3V226-F1
#
_cell.length_a   1.000
_cell.length_b   1.000
_cell.length_c   1.000
_cell.angle_alpha   90.00
_cell.angle_beta   90.00
_cell.angle_gamma   90.00
#
_symmetry.space_group_name_H-M   'P 1'
#
loop_
_entity.id
_entity.type
_entity.pdbx_description
1 polymer ?
#
loop_
_entity_poly.entity_id
_entity_poly.type
_entity_poly.pdbx_seq_one_letter_code
_entity_poly.pdbx_strand_id
1 'polypeptide(L)'
;MILVEEGQSPLILCLPHSGTEIPNAVLNRLNATGRLQTDLSWRLERVFGFHKDLDATLLRSSISRYVIDVDKDPQTPVSAARDPAVALCPVTTLDGKRIYQPGEEPGPTEIEQRSLLFCMPFHRALRKQIDRLLRKHRKIVIINCQSMRSHIKGVTDTGLPLISIGSAHGTSCDPDLRNQLVGTFRGLEDYSVGVDGFAGGGFIERSYGRPDRGIHVVTLLLAQRAYLRHESPPFEPDKTRIARLSAVLAETMSGVVDWTGRPGTAGATPASLRPEMAPDTALDTGGPEKTVQHEAGASGVPADRKAEIIPVDPMTLPKVAGLRLADVNEGPVTPLLVAE
;
A
#
# COMPACT_ATOMS: atom_id res chain seq x y z
N MET A 1 -5.11 -15.46 6.46
CA MET A 1 -4.11 -14.37 6.48
C MET A 1 -4.36 -13.32 5.41
N ILE A 2 -4.56 -13.73 4.14
CA ILE A 2 -5.03 -12.84 3.08
C ILE A 2 -6.42 -13.31 2.71
N LEU A 3 -7.35 -12.37 2.58
CA LEU A 3 -8.74 -12.65 2.26
C LEU A 3 -9.06 -11.95 0.95
N VAL A 4 -9.58 -12.73 0.01
CA VAL A 4 -9.97 -12.26 -1.32
C VAL A 4 -11.40 -12.70 -1.58
N GLU A 5 -12.29 -11.75 -1.80
CA GLU A 5 -13.61 -11.97 -2.35
C GLU A 5 -13.57 -11.47 -3.80
N GLU A 6 -13.55 -12.40 -4.76
CA GLU A 6 -13.40 -12.04 -6.18
C GLU A 6 -14.72 -11.53 -6.76
N GLY A 7 -14.66 -10.36 -7.41
CA GLY A 7 -15.73 -9.83 -8.25
C GLY A 7 -15.28 -9.72 -9.72
N GLN A 8 -16.19 -9.42 -10.64
CA GLN A 8 -15.91 -9.27 -12.07
C GLN A 8 -15.82 -7.83 -12.57
N SER A 9 -16.21 -6.83 -11.80
CA SER A 9 -16.05 -5.42 -12.19
C SER A 9 -14.57 -5.01 -12.22
N PRO A 10 -14.20 -3.92 -12.93
CA PRO A 10 -12.81 -3.46 -13.05
C PRO A 10 -12.28 -2.77 -11.77
N LEU A 11 -12.92 -2.98 -10.62
CA LEU A 11 -12.61 -2.35 -9.35
C LEU A 11 -12.01 -3.36 -8.36
N ILE A 12 -10.88 -2.98 -7.76
CA ILE A 12 -10.29 -3.66 -6.60
C ILE A 12 -10.35 -2.70 -5.40
N LEU A 13 -10.99 -3.14 -4.32
CA LEU A 13 -10.94 -2.49 -3.02
C LEU A 13 -9.88 -3.20 -2.16
N CYS A 14 -8.76 -2.53 -1.91
CA CYS A 14 -7.61 -3.09 -1.21
C CYS A 14 -7.51 -2.50 0.20
N LEU A 15 -7.63 -3.31 1.25
CA LEU A 15 -7.58 -2.88 2.65
C LEU A 15 -6.34 -3.46 3.35
N PRO A 16 -5.15 -2.85 3.20
CA PRO A 16 -3.91 -3.40 3.74
C PRO A 16 -3.84 -3.36 5.28
N HIS A 17 -4.57 -2.43 5.93
CA HIS A 17 -4.42 -2.14 7.37
C HIS A 17 -5.64 -2.49 8.23
N SER A 18 -6.59 -3.26 7.69
CA SER A 18 -7.81 -3.68 8.42
C SER A 18 -7.62 -4.91 9.32
N GLY A 19 -6.48 -5.60 9.18
CA GLY A 19 -6.16 -6.80 9.93
C GLY A 19 -5.86 -6.54 11.41
N THR A 20 -6.34 -7.42 12.29
CA THR A 20 -6.18 -7.30 13.75
C THR A 20 -5.40 -8.46 14.37
N GLU A 21 -5.06 -9.48 13.58
CA GLU A 21 -4.37 -10.67 14.03
C GLU A 21 -2.90 -10.36 14.30
N ILE A 22 -2.43 -10.75 15.49
CA ILE A 22 -1.03 -10.68 15.90
C ILE A 22 -0.63 -12.09 16.32
N PRO A 23 0.33 -12.74 15.64
CA PRO A 23 0.85 -14.03 16.07
C PRO A 23 1.38 -13.98 17.51
N ASN A 24 1.18 -15.03 18.29
CA ASN A 24 1.59 -15.07 19.72
C ASN A 24 3.08 -14.73 19.92
N ALA A 25 3.94 -15.14 18.98
CA ALA A 25 5.36 -14.80 18.99
C ALA A 25 5.63 -13.29 18.99
N VAL A 26 4.76 -12.49 18.37
CA VAL A 26 4.83 -11.02 18.38
C VAL A 26 4.03 -10.46 19.55
N LEU A 27 2.82 -10.96 19.80
CA LEU A 27 1.92 -10.46 20.83
C LEU A 27 2.57 -10.44 22.22
N ASN A 28 3.32 -11.48 22.57
CA ASN A 28 3.99 -11.61 23.86
C ASN A 28 5.11 -10.56 24.10
N ARG A 29 5.61 -9.96 23.02
CA ARG A 29 6.66 -8.94 23.01
C ARG A 29 6.11 -7.52 23.06
N LEU A 30 4.82 -7.34 22.77
CA LEU A 30 4.17 -6.04 22.80
C LEU A 30 3.99 -5.54 24.23
N ASN A 31 4.24 -4.24 24.42
CA ASN A 31 3.89 -3.54 25.64
C ASN A 31 2.39 -3.17 25.64
N ALA A 32 1.92 -2.48 26.69
CA ALA A 32 0.53 -2.08 26.79
C ALA A 32 0.06 -1.21 25.60
N THR A 33 0.88 -0.27 25.13
CA THR A 33 0.59 0.57 23.96
C THR A 33 0.46 -0.25 22.67
N GLY A 34 1.39 -1.17 22.41
CA GLY A 34 1.35 -2.03 21.24
C GLY A 34 0.08 -2.87 21.17
N ARG A 35 -0.39 -3.38 22.31
CA ARG A 35 -1.62 -4.18 22.42
C ARG A 35 -2.90 -3.41 22.09
N LEU A 36 -2.89 -2.08 22.17
CA LEU A 36 -4.04 -1.24 21.81
C LEU A 36 -4.24 -1.15 20.29
N GLN A 37 -3.18 -1.36 19.49
CA GLN A 37 -3.26 -1.35 18.03
C GLN A 37 -3.93 -0.08 17.45
N THR A 38 -3.50 1.10 17.92
CA THR A 38 -4.19 2.37 17.66
C THR A 38 -4.12 2.89 16.23
N ASP A 39 -3.26 2.31 15.38
CA ASP A 39 -3.00 2.82 14.04
C ASP A 39 -3.53 1.90 12.92
N LEU A 40 -4.38 0.94 13.28
CA LEU A 40 -5.10 0.09 12.33
C LEU A 40 -6.26 0.85 11.70
N SER A 41 -6.66 0.39 10.52
CA SER A 41 -7.92 0.76 9.89
C SER A 41 -9.09 -0.03 10.48
N TRP A 42 -9.35 0.15 11.77
CA TRP A 42 -10.37 -0.57 12.52
C TRP A 42 -11.75 -0.50 11.87
N ARG A 43 -12.43 -1.64 11.71
CA ARG A 43 -13.81 -1.75 11.19
C ARG A 43 -14.01 -1.24 9.76
N LEU A 44 -12.94 -0.91 9.04
CA LEU A 44 -13.02 -0.37 7.69
C LEU A 44 -13.68 -1.37 6.72
N GLU A 45 -13.53 -2.67 6.96
CA GLU A 45 -14.19 -3.72 6.20
C GLU A 45 -15.72 -3.59 6.20
N ARG A 46 -16.30 -3.02 7.27
CA ARG A 46 -17.75 -2.79 7.35
C ARG A 46 -18.21 -1.63 6.47
N VAL A 47 -17.36 -0.61 6.31
CA VAL A 47 -17.62 0.54 5.43
C VAL A 47 -17.66 0.10 3.98
N PHE A 48 -16.79 -0.83 3.58
CA PHE A 48 -16.75 -1.40 2.22
C PHE A 48 -17.62 -2.67 2.07
N GLY A 49 -18.62 -2.84 2.93
CA GLY A 49 -19.56 -3.97 2.86
C GLY A 49 -20.37 -4.02 1.55
N PHE A 50 -20.51 -2.88 0.87
CA PHE A 50 -21.20 -2.73 -0.42
C PHE A 50 -20.44 -3.30 -1.63
N HIS A 51 -19.21 -3.82 -1.46
CA HIS A 51 -18.38 -4.25 -2.59
C HIS A 51 -19.06 -5.30 -3.50
N LYS A 52 -19.93 -6.14 -2.95
CA LYS A 52 -20.68 -7.16 -3.70
C LYS A 52 -21.70 -6.54 -4.64
N ASP A 53 -22.31 -5.43 -4.24
CA ASP A 53 -23.31 -4.72 -5.05
C ASP A 53 -22.68 -4.11 -6.31
N LEU A 54 -21.36 -3.83 -6.26
CA LEU A 54 -20.56 -3.36 -7.38
C LEU A 54 -19.79 -4.47 -8.10
N ASP A 55 -20.00 -5.73 -7.71
CA ASP A 55 -19.22 -6.89 -8.17
C ASP A 55 -17.70 -6.61 -8.13
N ALA A 56 -17.26 -5.86 -7.12
CA ALA A 56 -15.89 -5.42 -6.95
C ALA A 56 -15.08 -6.47 -6.21
N THR A 57 -13.79 -6.60 -6.56
CA THR A 57 -12.89 -7.50 -5.84
C THR A 57 -12.47 -6.86 -4.52
N LEU A 58 -12.74 -7.50 -3.39
CA LEU A 58 -12.23 -7.09 -2.08
C LEU A 58 -10.99 -7.90 -1.72
N LEU A 59 -9.87 -7.23 -1.43
CA LEU A 59 -8.64 -7.86 -0.97
C LEU A 59 -8.19 -7.22 0.34
N ARG A 60 -7.94 -8.03 1.38
CA ARG A 60 -7.48 -7.53 2.69
C ARG A 60 -6.48 -8.44 3.38
N SER A 61 -5.62 -7.84 4.20
CA SER A 61 -4.80 -8.56 5.17
C SER A 61 -5.60 -8.78 6.46
N SER A 62 -5.49 -9.97 7.05
CA SER A 62 -5.97 -10.21 8.43
C SER A 62 -4.93 -9.87 9.49
N ILE A 63 -3.67 -9.69 9.09
CA ILE A 63 -2.54 -9.41 9.97
C ILE A 63 -2.46 -7.92 10.26
N SER A 64 -2.20 -7.61 11.53
CA SER A 64 -1.97 -6.25 12.01
C SER A 64 -0.74 -5.62 11.39
N ARG A 65 -0.85 -4.33 11.03
CA ARG A 65 0.30 -3.54 10.55
C ARG A 65 1.43 -3.41 11.58
N TYR A 66 1.16 -3.67 12.87
CA TYR A 66 2.20 -3.72 13.92
C TYR A 66 3.08 -4.98 13.83
N VAL A 67 2.60 -6.03 13.16
CA VAL A 67 3.43 -7.16 12.77
C VAL A 67 4.26 -6.78 11.56
N ILE A 68 3.61 -6.29 10.50
CA ILE A 68 4.23 -5.84 9.26
C ILE A 68 3.23 -5.02 8.44
N ASP A 69 3.68 -3.88 7.92
CA ASP A 69 2.89 -3.02 7.06
C ASP A 69 3.09 -3.41 5.59
N VAL A 70 2.07 -4.05 5.01
CA VAL A 70 2.09 -4.55 3.61
C VAL A 70 1.96 -3.44 2.56
N ASP A 71 1.88 -2.17 2.97
CA ASP A 71 1.91 -1.00 2.10
C ASP A 71 3.20 -0.16 2.27
N LYS A 72 4.25 -0.78 2.82
CA LYS A 72 5.61 -0.24 2.90
C LYS A 72 6.57 -1.02 2.02
N ASP A 73 7.64 -0.36 1.61
CA ASP A 73 8.64 -0.94 0.73
C ASP A 73 9.37 -2.09 1.44
N PRO A 74 9.34 -3.34 0.92
CA PRO A 74 10.08 -4.47 1.46
C PRO A 74 11.60 -4.24 1.54
N GLN A 75 12.15 -3.29 0.79
CA GLN A 75 13.56 -2.91 0.78
C GLN A 75 13.89 -1.83 1.83
N THR A 76 12.91 -1.35 2.60
CA THR A 76 13.15 -0.35 3.65
C THR A 76 14.15 -0.89 4.68
N PRO A 77 15.25 -0.16 4.97
CA PRO A 77 16.25 -0.62 5.91
C PRO A 77 15.70 -0.67 7.34
N VAL A 78 16.19 -1.63 8.13
CA VAL A 78 15.79 -1.84 9.53
C VAL A 78 16.06 -0.62 10.40
N SER A 79 17.07 0.20 10.06
CA SER A 79 17.36 1.46 10.74
C SER A 79 16.19 2.46 10.70
N ALA A 80 15.29 2.34 9.73
CA ALA A 80 14.10 3.17 9.60
C ALA A 80 12.91 2.68 10.45
N ALA A 81 13.06 1.60 11.24
CA ALA A 81 11.94 0.99 11.99
C ALA A 81 11.25 1.96 12.99
N ARG A 82 11.95 3.00 13.43
CA ARG A 82 11.42 4.04 14.34
C ARG A 82 10.59 5.11 13.64
N ASP A 83 10.67 5.22 12.33
CA ASP A 83 9.84 6.11 11.53
C ASP A 83 8.63 5.32 11.01
N PRO A 84 7.45 5.44 11.65
CA PRO A 84 6.27 4.70 11.25
C PRO A 84 5.72 5.15 9.87
N ALA A 85 6.21 6.27 9.30
CA ALA A 85 5.85 6.69 7.95
C ALA A 85 6.49 5.78 6.88
N VAL A 86 7.60 5.11 7.18
CA VAL A 86 8.33 4.27 6.20
C VAL A 86 8.56 2.83 6.68
N ALA A 87 8.56 2.57 7.99
CA ALA A 87 8.94 1.29 8.56
C ALA A 87 8.07 0.11 8.07
N LEU A 88 8.73 -0.92 7.52
CA LEU A 88 8.08 -2.19 7.17
C LEU A 88 7.55 -2.92 8.41
N CYS A 89 8.32 -2.92 9.50
CA CYS A 89 7.90 -3.45 10.80
C CYS A 89 8.01 -2.31 11.83
N PRO A 90 6.93 -1.55 12.08
CA PRO A 90 6.99 -0.37 12.95
C PRO A 90 7.27 -0.76 14.41
N VAL A 91 8.17 -0.04 15.07
CA VAL A 91 8.43 -0.18 16.52
C VAL A 91 7.81 0.93 17.35
N THR A 92 7.24 1.92 16.69
CA THR A 92 6.52 3.06 17.27
C THR A 92 5.14 3.20 16.64
N THR A 93 4.19 3.73 17.41
CA THR A 93 2.92 4.21 16.88
C THR A 93 3.14 5.44 16.00
N LEU A 94 2.12 5.85 15.24
CA LEU A 94 2.14 7.07 14.44
C LEU A 94 2.41 8.34 15.29
N ASP A 95 2.03 8.34 16.56
CA ASP A 95 2.33 9.41 17.53
C ASP A 95 3.64 9.16 18.34
N GLY A 96 4.52 8.27 17.85
CA GLY A 96 5.89 8.10 18.33
C GLY A 96 6.05 7.28 19.61
N LYS A 97 5.01 6.58 20.08
CA LYS A 97 5.10 5.75 21.30
C LYS A 97 5.61 4.36 20.97
N ARG A 98 6.51 3.80 21.79
CA ARG A 98 7.03 2.44 21.58
C ARG A 98 5.93 1.39 21.63
N ILE A 99 5.99 0.39 20.75
CA ILE A 99 5.03 -0.72 20.63
C ILE A 99 5.53 -1.99 21.34
N TYR A 100 6.84 -2.21 21.36
CA TYR A 100 7.49 -3.38 21.95
C TYR A 100 7.96 -3.10 23.39
N GLN A 101 8.14 -4.17 24.16
CA GLN A 101 8.93 -4.13 25.39
C GLN A 101 10.39 -3.78 25.04
N PRO A 102 11.16 -3.17 25.96
CA PRO A 102 12.55 -2.80 25.68
C PRO A 102 13.41 -4.00 25.26
N GLY A 103 14.06 -3.93 24.09
CA GLY A 103 14.93 -5.00 23.58
C GLY A 103 14.19 -6.11 22.83
N GLU A 104 12.86 -6.03 22.75
CA GLU A 104 12.02 -7.01 22.07
C GLU A 104 11.59 -6.54 20.67
N GLU A 105 12.18 -5.47 20.13
CA GLU A 105 11.96 -5.02 18.75
C GLU A 105 12.40 -6.09 17.72
N PRO A 106 11.76 -6.22 16.54
CA PRO A 106 12.18 -7.17 15.52
C PRO A 106 13.53 -6.77 14.92
N GLY A 107 14.45 -7.74 14.87
CA GLY A 107 15.76 -7.58 14.23
C GLY A 107 15.71 -7.81 12.71
N PRO A 108 16.83 -7.60 11.99
CA PRO A 108 16.87 -7.69 10.52
C PRO A 108 16.40 -9.03 9.96
N THR A 109 16.90 -10.14 10.50
CA THR A 109 16.53 -11.50 10.07
C THR A 109 15.04 -11.75 10.26
N GLU A 110 14.46 -11.28 11.37
CA GLU A 110 13.03 -11.44 11.62
C GLU A 110 12.19 -10.60 10.65
N ILE A 111 12.62 -9.36 10.35
CA ILE A 111 11.93 -8.48 9.40
C ILE A 111 11.90 -9.12 8.01
N GLU A 112 13.02 -9.70 7.56
CA GLU A 112 13.08 -10.45 6.30
C GLU A 112 12.10 -11.64 6.31
N GLN A 113 12.11 -12.45 7.37
CA GLN A 113 11.18 -13.57 7.52
C GLN A 113 9.71 -13.11 7.49
N ARG A 114 9.37 -12.02 8.19
CA ARG A 114 8.02 -11.43 8.14
C ARG A 114 7.68 -10.95 6.73
N SER A 115 8.63 -10.37 6.00
CA SER A 115 8.42 -9.96 4.61
C SER A 115 8.07 -11.16 3.70
N LEU A 116 8.83 -12.25 3.81
CA LEU A 116 8.58 -13.49 3.07
C LEU A 116 7.22 -14.12 3.41
N LEU A 117 6.84 -14.11 4.70
CA LEU A 117 5.63 -14.74 5.19
C LEU A 117 4.37 -13.92 4.93
N PHE A 118 4.44 -12.59 5.03
CA PHE A 118 3.27 -11.71 5.07
C PHE A 118 3.18 -10.76 3.88
N CYS A 119 4.25 -10.02 3.60
CA CYS A 119 4.27 -8.97 2.59
C CYS A 119 4.25 -9.55 1.17
N MET A 120 5.16 -10.47 0.87
CA MET A 120 5.26 -11.09 -0.45
C MET A 120 3.98 -11.85 -0.85
N PRO A 121 3.33 -12.65 0.03
CA PRO A 121 2.08 -13.31 -0.32
C PRO A 121 0.94 -12.32 -0.56
N PHE A 122 0.86 -11.22 0.20
CA PHE A 122 -0.15 -10.18 0.00
C PHE A 122 -0.03 -9.55 -1.39
N HIS A 123 1.19 -9.16 -1.77
CA HIS A 123 1.46 -8.59 -3.09
C HIS A 123 1.28 -9.59 -4.23
N ARG A 124 1.58 -10.87 -4.00
CA ARG A 124 1.28 -11.94 -4.97
C ARG A 124 -0.23 -12.08 -5.19
N ALA A 125 -1.03 -12.03 -4.13
CA ALA A 125 -2.48 -12.06 -4.23
C ALA A 125 -3.01 -10.83 -4.98
N LEU A 126 -2.52 -9.62 -4.65
CA LEU A 126 -2.92 -8.39 -5.34
C LEU A 126 -2.57 -8.45 -6.83
N ARG A 127 -1.35 -8.86 -7.19
CA ARG A 127 -0.93 -9.02 -8.59
C ARG A 127 -1.80 -10.03 -9.33
N LYS A 128 -2.14 -11.17 -8.72
CA LYS A 128 -3.06 -12.15 -9.31
C LYS A 128 -4.42 -11.53 -9.66
N GLN A 129 -4.96 -10.66 -8.80
CA GLN A 129 -6.23 -10.00 -9.06
C GLN A 129 -6.13 -8.93 -10.16
N ILE A 130 -5.04 -8.16 -10.17
CA ILE A 130 -4.72 -7.21 -11.25
C ILE A 130 -4.67 -7.94 -12.60
N ASP A 131 -3.87 -9.00 -12.71
CA ASP A 131 -3.71 -9.78 -13.95
C ASP A 131 -5.01 -10.47 -14.37
N ARG A 132 -5.86 -10.86 -13.41
CA ARG A 132 -7.18 -11.44 -13.70
C ARG A 132 -8.11 -10.41 -14.33
N LEU A 133 -8.17 -9.19 -13.79
CA LEU A 133 -9.08 -8.15 -14.26
C LEU A 133 -8.59 -7.50 -15.56
N LEU A 134 -7.27 -7.29 -15.74
CA LEU A 134 -6.72 -6.76 -17.01
C LEU A 134 -6.95 -7.68 -18.21
N ARG A 135 -7.12 -8.99 -17.99
CA ARG A 135 -7.53 -9.91 -19.08
C ARG A 135 -8.96 -9.69 -19.55
N LYS A 136 -9.79 -8.98 -18.78
CA LYS A 136 -11.20 -8.76 -19.07
C LYS A 136 -11.51 -7.29 -19.39
N HIS A 137 -10.74 -6.37 -18.82
CA HIS A 137 -10.99 -4.93 -18.86
C HIS A 137 -9.77 -4.19 -19.38
N ARG A 138 -10.00 -3.15 -20.19
CA ARG A 138 -8.91 -2.30 -20.72
C ARG A 138 -8.28 -1.42 -19.64
N LYS A 139 -9.08 -1.03 -18.64
CA LYS A 139 -8.69 -0.23 -17.49
C LYS A 139 -9.21 -0.91 -16.24
N ILE A 140 -8.40 -0.90 -15.18
CA ILE A 140 -8.83 -1.28 -13.83
C ILE A 140 -8.45 -0.19 -12.85
N VAL A 141 -9.20 -0.11 -11.75
CA VAL A 141 -8.93 0.82 -10.65
C VAL A 141 -8.74 0.05 -9.36
N ILE A 142 -7.67 0.36 -8.65
CA ILE A 142 -7.41 -0.12 -7.30
C ILE A 142 -7.61 1.07 -6.36
N ILE A 143 -8.56 0.95 -5.45
CA ILE A 143 -8.71 1.89 -4.35
C ILE A 143 -7.99 1.27 -3.15
N ASN A 144 -6.87 1.88 -2.75
CA ASN A 144 -6.14 1.52 -1.55
C ASN A 144 -6.83 2.19 -0.36
N CYS A 145 -7.73 1.45 0.28
CA CYS A 145 -8.62 1.92 1.32
C CYS A 145 -7.91 1.89 2.67
N GLN A 146 -7.73 3.07 3.26
CA GLN A 146 -7.10 3.25 4.57
C GLN A 146 -7.95 4.14 5.47
N SER A 147 -7.68 4.09 6.76
CA SER A 147 -8.24 5.01 7.73
C SER A 147 -7.29 5.18 8.90
N MET A 148 -7.35 6.35 9.54
CA MET A 148 -6.60 6.62 10.76
C MET A 148 -7.35 7.61 11.66
N ARG A 149 -6.89 7.73 12.91
CA ARG A 149 -7.43 8.67 13.90
C ARG A 149 -7.35 10.09 13.38
N SER A 150 -8.34 10.92 13.71
CA SER A 150 -8.43 12.30 13.21
C SER A 150 -7.29 13.18 13.72
N HIS A 151 -6.87 12.94 14.96
CA HIS A 151 -5.81 13.70 15.63
C HIS A 151 -4.72 12.75 16.14
N ILE A 152 -3.55 12.84 15.50
CA ILE A 152 -2.33 12.12 15.85
C ILE A 152 -1.27 13.17 16.08
N LYS A 153 -0.74 13.23 17.31
CA LYS A 153 0.23 14.26 17.71
C LYS A 153 1.45 14.26 16.79
N GLY A 154 1.78 15.42 16.22
CA GLY A 154 2.92 15.59 15.31
C GLY A 154 2.67 15.07 13.89
N VAL A 155 1.47 14.58 13.58
CA VAL A 155 1.08 14.11 12.25
C VAL A 155 -0.13 14.89 11.76
N THR A 156 -1.26 14.86 12.48
CA THR A 156 -2.51 15.54 12.11
C THR A 156 -2.97 16.54 13.18
N ASP A 157 -2.06 17.41 13.62
CA ASP A 157 -2.35 18.38 14.69
C ASP A 157 -3.51 19.34 14.31
N THR A 158 -3.61 19.71 13.04
CA THR A 158 -4.72 20.52 12.49
C THR A 158 -5.98 19.72 12.15
N GLY A 159 -5.96 18.40 12.39
CA GLY A 159 -7.03 17.47 12.07
C GLY A 159 -6.94 16.91 10.65
N LEU A 160 -7.23 15.62 10.52
CA LEU A 160 -7.34 14.93 9.24
C LEU A 160 -8.62 15.35 8.50
N PRO A 161 -8.59 15.67 7.19
CA PRO A 161 -9.80 15.79 6.39
C PRO A 161 -10.65 14.52 6.47
N LEU A 162 -11.97 14.65 6.33
CA LEU A 162 -12.86 13.49 6.41
C LEU A 162 -12.50 12.43 5.35
N ILE A 163 -12.18 12.91 4.15
CA ILE A 163 -11.69 12.13 3.02
C ILE A 163 -10.37 12.71 2.53
N SER A 164 -9.36 11.88 2.31
CA SER A 164 -8.12 12.25 1.64
C SER A 164 -7.87 11.34 0.45
N ILE A 165 -7.64 11.95 -0.73
CA ILE A 165 -7.41 11.25 -1.98
C ILE A 165 -5.93 11.37 -2.36
N GLY A 166 -5.32 10.23 -2.70
CA GLY A 166 -3.92 10.12 -3.06
C GLY A 166 -3.68 9.56 -4.45
N SER A 167 -2.78 10.16 -5.20
CA SER A 167 -2.41 9.65 -6.54
C SER A 167 -0.90 9.59 -6.77
N ALA A 168 -0.12 9.39 -5.70
CA ALA A 168 1.35 9.41 -5.74
C ALA A 168 1.86 10.67 -6.49
N HIS A 169 1.34 11.83 -6.08
CA HIS A 169 1.62 13.13 -6.71
C HIS A 169 1.29 13.17 -8.22
N GLY A 170 0.22 12.49 -8.62
CA GLY A 170 -0.27 12.48 -10.01
C GLY A 170 0.29 11.35 -10.89
N THR A 171 1.07 10.42 -10.35
CA THR A 171 1.74 9.37 -11.13
C THR A 171 1.00 8.03 -11.14
N SER A 172 0.15 7.74 -10.14
CA SER A 172 -0.45 6.41 -9.99
C SER A 172 -1.81 6.23 -10.67
N CYS A 173 -2.46 7.30 -11.13
CA CYS A 173 -3.76 7.25 -11.79
C CYS A 173 -3.89 8.32 -12.88
N ASP A 174 -4.95 8.21 -13.70
CA ASP A 174 -5.30 9.27 -14.63
C ASP A 174 -5.78 10.52 -13.85
N PRO A 175 -5.37 11.75 -14.24
CA PRO A 175 -5.86 12.97 -13.61
C PRO A 175 -7.39 13.11 -13.63
N ASP A 176 -8.07 12.64 -14.68
CA ASP A 176 -9.53 12.69 -14.78
C ASP A 176 -10.20 11.83 -13.71
N LEU A 177 -9.69 10.61 -13.46
CA LEU A 177 -10.17 9.76 -12.38
C LEU A 177 -10.00 10.42 -11.01
N ARG A 178 -8.83 11.01 -10.74
CA ARG A 178 -8.59 11.74 -9.49
C ARG A 178 -9.55 12.91 -9.34
N ASN A 179 -9.73 13.70 -10.39
CA ASN A 179 -10.59 14.88 -10.37
C ASN A 179 -12.06 14.49 -10.18
N GLN A 180 -12.52 13.40 -10.80
CA GLN A 180 -13.86 12.85 -10.57
C GLN A 180 -14.06 12.49 -9.10
N LEU A 181 -13.15 11.70 -8.51
CA LEU A 181 -13.22 11.32 -7.10
C LEU A 181 -13.24 12.54 -6.17
N VAL A 182 -12.33 13.49 -6.37
CA VAL A 182 -12.27 14.72 -5.57
C VAL A 182 -13.54 15.55 -5.72
N GLY A 183 -14.06 15.67 -6.95
CA GLY A 183 -15.28 16.40 -7.26
C GLY A 183 -16.50 15.81 -6.55
N THR A 184 -16.65 14.48 -6.56
CA THR A 184 -17.75 13.80 -5.86
C THR A 184 -17.79 14.16 -4.39
N PHE A 185 -16.66 14.08 -3.66
CA PHE A 185 -16.66 14.40 -2.24
C PHE A 185 -16.77 15.89 -1.93
N ARG A 186 -16.17 16.76 -2.75
CA ARG A 186 -16.29 18.22 -2.55
C ARG A 186 -17.71 18.74 -2.79
N GLY A 187 -18.51 18.01 -3.58
CA GLY A 187 -19.92 18.34 -3.80
C GLY A 187 -20.84 17.97 -2.63
N LEU A 188 -20.34 17.29 -1.60
CA LEU A 188 -21.13 16.86 -0.45
C LEU A 188 -20.96 17.80 0.73
N GLU A 189 -22.08 18.15 1.37
CA GLU A 189 -22.05 18.87 2.64
C GLU A 189 -21.39 18.04 3.74
N ASP A 190 -20.64 18.69 4.62
CA ASP A 190 -19.83 18.11 5.72
C ASP A 190 -18.60 17.29 5.32
N TYR A 191 -18.26 17.18 4.04
CA TYR A 191 -17.08 16.44 3.58
C TYR A 191 -15.89 17.37 3.37
N SER A 192 -14.95 17.39 4.34
CA SER A 192 -13.63 17.99 4.11
C SER A 192 -12.75 17.04 3.30
N VAL A 193 -12.13 17.58 2.24
CA VAL A 193 -11.37 16.79 1.25
C VAL A 193 -9.92 17.26 1.16
N GLY A 194 -8.98 16.35 1.46
CA GLY A 194 -7.55 16.52 1.20
C GLY A 194 -7.13 15.84 -0.11
N VAL A 195 -6.11 16.39 -0.79
CA VAL A 195 -5.53 15.80 -2.02
C VAL A 195 -4.02 15.73 -1.87
N ASP A 196 -3.44 14.54 -2.05
CA ASP A 196 -2.00 14.25 -1.99
C ASP A 196 -1.25 14.71 -0.70
N GLY A 197 -1.98 15.15 0.33
CA GLY A 197 -1.45 15.51 1.64
C GLY A 197 -1.18 14.26 2.49
N PHE A 198 -2.04 13.98 3.47
CA PHE A 198 -1.92 12.76 4.29
C PHE A 198 -2.06 11.45 3.51
N ALA A 199 -2.50 11.53 2.25
CA ALA A 199 -2.64 10.42 1.33
C ALA A 199 -1.65 10.52 0.16
N GLY A 200 -0.39 10.95 0.37
CA GLY A 200 0.59 11.12 -0.73
C GLY A 200 0.95 9.85 -1.55
N GLY A 201 0.32 8.71 -1.29
CA GLY A 201 0.56 7.41 -1.95
C GLY A 201 1.55 6.54 -1.16
N GLY A 202 1.17 5.28 -0.94
CA GLY A 202 1.98 4.25 -0.32
C GLY A 202 2.82 3.45 -1.32
N PHE A 203 3.34 2.31 -0.88
CA PHE A 203 4.10 1.40 -1.73
C PHE A 203 3.22 0.79 -2.83
N ILE A 204 1.94 0.50 -2.53
CA ILE A 204 0.99 -0.06 -3.49
C ILE A 204 0.77 0.90 -4.66
N GLU A 205 0.53 2.18 -4.42
CA GLU A 205 0.33 3.20 -5.45
C GLU A 205 1.55 3.30 -6.37
N ARG A 206 2.73 3.46 -5.79
CA ARG A 206 3.98 3.61 -6.56
C ARG A 206 4.35 2.35 -7.36
N SER A 207 4.05 1.18 -6.80
CA SER A 207 4.43 -0.11 -7.39
C SER A 207 3.49 -0.55 -8.50
N TYR A 208 2.17 -0.36 -8.32
CA TYR A 208 1.16 -0.90 -9.22
C TYR A 208 0.52 0.15 -10.13
N GLY A 209 0.55 1.44 -9.77
CA GLY A 209 0.04 2.53 -10.61
C GLY A 209 0.81 2.63 -11.92
N ARG A 210 0.19 2.20 -13.02
CA ARG A 210 0.71 2.27 -14.40
C ARG A 210 -0.44 2.72 -15.30
N PRO A 211 -0.82 4.01 -15.27
CA PRO A 211 -1.96 4.52 -16.05
C PRO A 211 -1.81 4.28 -17.55
N ASP A 212 -0.58 4.32 -18.06
CA ASP A 212 -0.20 3.97 -19.43
C ASP A 212 -0.54 2.52 -19.82
N ARG A 213 -0.63 1.63 -18.82
CA ARG A 213 -1.01 0.22 -18.97
C ARG A 213 -2.43 -0.08 -18.48
N GLY A 214 -3.24 0.96 -18.25
CA GLY A 214 -4.61 0.82 -17.76
C GLY A 214 -4.73 0.38 -16.29
N ILE A 215 -3.67 0.50 -15.49
CA ILE A 215 -3.72 0.21 -14.05
C ILE A 215 -3.70 1.54 -13.30
N HIS A 216 -4.83 1.92 -12.72
CA HIS A 216 -4.95 3.13 -11.93
C HIS A 216 -5.04 2.77 -10.46
N VAL A 217 -4.25 3.43 -9.60
CA VAL A 217 -4.26 3.21 -8.16
C VAL A 217 -4.45 4.53 -7.45
N VAL A 218 -5.41 4.58 -6.53
CA VAL A 218 -5.74 5.76 -5.74
C VAL A 218 -5.79 5.39 -4.27
N THR A 219 -5.12 6.17 -3.41
CA THR A 219 -5.33 6.07 -1.97
C THR A 219 -6.64 6.73 -1.60
N LEU A 220 -7.49 6.03 -0.85
CA LEU A 220 -8.64 6.60 -0.17
C LEU A 220 -8.41 6.49 1.33
N LEU A 221 -8.00 7.59 1.96
CA LEU A 221 -7.76 7.67 3.40
C LEU A 221 -8.93 8.36 4.09
N LEU A 222 -9.59 7.64 4.99
CA LEU A 222 -10.74 8.12 5.76
C LEU A 222 -10.32 8.54 7.17
N ALA A 223 -10.86 9.65 7.66
CA ALA A 223 -10.82 9.91 9.10
C ALA A 223 -11.75 8.92 9.82
N GLN A 224 -11.26 8.26 10.88
CA GLN A 224 -12.04 7.26 11.61
C GLN A 224 -13.34 7.82 12.20
N ARG A 225 -13.40 9.10 12.54
CA ARG A 225 -14.62 9.81 12.97
C ARG A 225 -15.76 9.73 11.94
N ALA A 226 -15.45 9.46 10.68
CA ALA A 226 -16.44 9.28 9.61
C ALA A 226 -17.31 8.04 9.80
N TYR A 227 -16.91 7.07 10.63
CA TYR A 227 -17.62 5.80 10.76
C TYR A 227 -17.48 5.11 12.13
N LEU A 228 -16.55 5.53 12.99
CA LEU A 228 -16.45 5.09 14.38
C LEU A 228 -17.16 6.06 15.31
N ARG A 229 -17.70 5.53 16.41
CA ARG A 229 -18.19 6.32 17.54
C ARG A 229 -17.04 6.94 18.32
N HIS A 230 -15.98 6.18 18.53
CA HIS A 230 -14.76 6.58 19.22
C HIS A 230 -13.52 6.16 18.43
N GLU A 231 -12.57 7.08 18.25
CA GLU A 231 -11.25 6.83 17.64
C GLU A 231 -10.24 6.31 18.67
N SER A 232 -10.73 5.50 19.61
CA SER A 232 -9.98 4.87 20.70
C SER A 232 -10.58 3.49 20.99
N PRO A 233 -9.82 2.57 21.62
CA PRO A 233 -10.33 1.26 22.02
C PRO A 233 -11.66 1.38 22.77
N PRO A 234 -12.67 0.54 22.45
CA PRO A 234 -12.61 -0.65 21.59
C PRO A 234 -12.84 -0.40 20.09
N PHE A 235 -12.74 0.85 19.62
CA PHE A 235 -13.02 1.26 18.22
C PHE A 235 -14.42 0.86 17.79
N GLU A 236 -15.40 1.31 18.58
CA GLU A 236 -16.81 0.97 18.40
C GLU A 236 -17.33 1.58 17.08
N PRO A 237 -17.87 0.76 16.16
CA PRO A 237 -18.46 1.26 14.92
C PRO A 237 -19.77 2.02 15.21
N ASP A 238 -19.97 3.14 14.53
CA ASP A 238 -21.24 3.86 14.54
C ASP A 238 -22.08 3.45 13.32
N LYS A 239 -23.20 2.77 13.57
CA LYS A 239 -24.05 2.21 12.50
C LYS A 239 -24.59 3.29 11.55
N THR A 240 -25.00 4.44 12.09
CA THR A 240 -25.57 5.53 11.28
C THR A 240 -24.51 6.17 10.41
N ARG A 241 -23.32 6.42 10.97
CA ARG A 241 -22.19 6.97 10.22
C ARG A 241 -21.71 6.01 9.14
N ILE A 242 -21.59 4.71 9.46
CA ILE A 242 -21.25 3.66 8.47
C ILE A 242 -22.29 3.65 7.34
N ALA A 243 -23.59 3.65 7.64
CA ALA A 243 -24.62 3.61 6.61
C ALA A 243 -24.53 4.82 5.67
N ARG A 244 -24.41 6.05 6.23
CA ARG A 244 -24.23 7.28 5.43
C ARG A 244 -22.97 7.21 4.56
N LEU A 245 -21.83 6.84 5.15
CA LEU A 245 -20.56 6.80 4.44
C LEU A 245 -20.53 5.70 3.37
N SER A 246 -21.07 4.52 3.67
CA SER A 246 -21.13 3.39 2.73
C SER A 246 -21.99 3.74 1.51
N ALA A 247 -23.12 4.42 1.69
CA ALA A 247 -23.96 4.86 0.57
C ALA A 247 -23.22 5.84 -0.36
N VAL A 248 -22.55 6.84 0.23
CA VAL A 248 -21.73 7.80 -0.53
C VAL A 248 -20.59 7.10 -1.27
N LEU A 249 -19.88 6.20 -0.60
CA LEU A 249 -18.78 5.46 -1.20
C LEU A 249 -19.27 4.49 -2.28
N ALA A 250 -20.41 3.82 -2.12
CA ALA A 250 -20.99 2.96 -3.13
C ALA A 250 -21.29 3.73 -4.42
N GLU A 251 -21.95 4.89 -4.31
CA GLU A 251 -22.22 5.77 -5.45
C GLU A 251 -20.92 6.26 -6.11
N THR A 252 -19.95 6.67 -5.29
CA THR A 252 -18.63 7.12 -5.78
C THR A 252 -17.91 6.01 -6.55
N MET A 253 -17.92 4.78 -6.01
CA MET A 253 -17.27 3.63 -6.63
C MET A 253 -18.01 3.14 -7.87
N SER A 254 -19.34 3.29 -7.93
CA SER A 254 -20.13 3.09 -9.15
C SER A 254 -19.64 4.03 -10.26
N GLY A 255 -19.48 5.32 -9.95
CA GLY A 255 -18.91 6.29 -10.88
C GLY A 255 -17.47 5.95 -11.32
N VAL A 256 -16.66 5.35 -10.45
CA VAL A 256 -15.32 4.85 -10.80
C VAL A 256 -15.42 3.69 -11.79
N VAL A 257 -16.34 2.75 -11.58
CA VAL A 257 -16.59 1.65 -12.52
C VAL A 257 -17.01 2.21 -13.87
N ASP A 258 -17.96 3.15 -13.92
CA ASP A 258 -18.38 3.80 -15.16
C ASP A 258 -17.23 4.51 -15.88
N TRP A 259 -16.35 5.17 -15.12
CA TRP A 259 -15.17 5.84 -15.65
C TRP A 259 -14.24 4.88 -16.41
N THR A 260 -14.13 3.62 -15.98
CA THR A 260 -13.33 2.62 -16.70
C THR A 260 -13.89 2.26 -18.08
N GLY A 261 -15.20 2.44 -18.29
CA GLY A 261 -15.87 2.20 -19.57
C GLY A 261 -15.69 3.35 -20.58
N ARG A 262 -15.30 4.54 -20.12
CA ARG A 262 -15.12 5.71 -21.01
C ARG A 262 -13.93 5.51 -21.95
N PRO A 263 -14.05 5.87 -23.24
CA PRO A 263 -12.90 5.90 -24.14
C PRO A 263 -11.86 6.86 -23.57
N GLY A 264 -10.59 6.44 -23.55
CA GLY A 264 -9.51 7.29 -23.05
C GLY A 264 -9.45 8.58 -23.88
N THR A 265 -9.29 9.72 -23.21
CA THR A 265 -8.79 10.91 -23.88
C THR A 265 -7.38 10.56 -24.33
N ALA A 266 -7.22 10.14 -25.60
CA ALA A 266 -5.92 10.05 -26.23
C ALA A 266 -5.20 11.36 -25.89
N GLY A 267 -4.04 11.26 -25.23
CA GLY A 267 -3.32 12.40 -24.72
C GLY A 267 -3.33 13.49 -25.78
N ALA A 268 -3.79 14.68 -25.40
CA ALA A 268 -3.49 15.86 -26.19
C ALA A 268 -1.98 15.82 -26.39
N THR A 269 -1.55 15.58 -27.63
CA THR A 269 -0.17 15.80 -28.05
C THR A 269 0.23 17.12 -27.41
N PRO A 270 1.30 17.19 -26.60
CA PRO A 270 1.70 18.48 -26.06
C PRO A 270 1.86 19.38 -27.28
N ALA A 271 1.05 20.43 -27.34
CA ALA A 271 1.13 21.41 -28.40
C ALA A 271 2.60 21.79 -28.47
N SER A 272 3.23 21.48 -29.60
CA SER A 272 4.61 21.85 -29.88
C SER A 272 4.74 23.32 -29.47
N LEU A 273 5.55 23.58 -28.44
CA LEU A 273 5.93 24.93 -28.06
C LEU A 273 6.47 25.56 -29.35
N ARG A 274 5.66 26.42 -29.96
CA ARG A 274 6.12 27.30 -31.03
C ARG A 274 7.21 28.15 -30.37
N PRO A 275 8.45 28.18 -30.91
CA PRO A 275 9.46 29.07 -30.37
C PRO A 275 8.96 30.50 -30.55
N GLU A 276 8.81 31.22 -29.45
CA GLU A 276 8.68 32.68 -29.47
C GLU A 276 9.96 33.25 -30.12
N MET A 277 9.78 33.97 -31.22
CA MET A 277 10.83 34.78 -31.84
C MET A 277 11.26 35.88 -30.85
N ALA A 278 12.48 35.77 -30.33
CA ALA A 278 13.23 36.91 -29.80
C ALA A 278 14.09 37.52 -30.92
N PRO A 279 14.31 38.85 -30.93
CA PRO A 279 14.87 39.56 -32.08
C PRO A 279 16.39 39.41 -32.21
N ASP A 280 16.82 39.59 -33.47
CA ASP A 280 18.19 39.71 -33.98
C ASP A 280 19.26 40.15 -32.98
N THR A 281 20.31 39.33 -32.85
CA THR A 281 21.71 39.81 -32.89
C THR A 281 22.61 38.68 -33.39
N ALA A 282 23.55 39.06 -34.27
CA ALA A 282 24.30 38.22 -35.18
C ALA A 282 25.55 37.53 -34.58
N LEU A 283 26.15 36.67 -35.43
CA LEU A 283 27.50 36.07 -35.41
C LEU A 283 27.63 34.77 -34.59
N ASP A 284 28.39 33.74 -34.98
CA ASP A 284 29.03 33.31 -36.22
C ASP A 284 29.57 31.87 -35.96
N THR A 285 29.64 31.06 -37.01
CA THR A 285 30.45 29.84 -37.27
C THR A 285 30.68 28.72 -36.22
N GLY A 286 30.24 27.49 -36.57
CA GLY A 286 31.20 26.40 -36.84
C GLY A 286 31.14 25.06 -36.07
N GLY A 287 30.55 24.02 -36.71
CA GLY A 287 31.16 22.67 -36.85
C GLY A 287 31.07 21.64 -35.70
N PRO A 288 31.25 20.33 -35.99
CA PRO A 288 30.18 19.35 -35.73
C PRO A 288 30.46 18.17 -34.76
N GLU A 289 29.33 17.55 -34.38
CA GLU A 289 29.00 16.16 -34.01
C GLU A 289 30.08 15.08 -33.88
N LYS A 290 29.95 14.24 -32.83
CA LYS A 290 30.11 12.77 -32.91
C LYS A 290 29.16 12.04 -31.95
N THR A 291 28.28 11.23 -32.54
CA THR A 291 27.44 10.21 -31.89
C THR A 291 28.17 8.86 -31.93
N VAL A 292 28.11 8.08 -30.85
CA VAL A 292 28.53 6.66 -30.86
C VAL A 292 27.40 5.82 -30.26
N GLN A 293 26.89 4.90 -31.09
CA GLN A 293 25.99 3.80 -30.75
C GLN A 293 26.83 2.63 -30.21
N HIS A 294 26.25 1.83 -29.31
CA HIS A 294 26.75 0.47 -29.07
C HIS A 294 25.60 -0.54 -28.98
N GLU A 295 25.80 -1.61 -29.72
CA GLU A 295 24.88 -2.70 -30.04
C GLU A 295 24.65 -3.71 -28.90
N ALA A 296 23.54 -4.42 -29.05
CA ALA A 296 23.09 -5.54 -28.25
C ALA A 296 23.84 -6.84 -28.58
N GLY A 297 24.09 -7.66 -27.55
CA GLY A 297 24.55 -9.04 -27.68
C GLY A 297 23.63 -9.99 -26.91
N ALA A 298 22.97 -10.89 -27.64
CA ALA A 298 22.12 -11.95 -27.12
C ALA A 298 22.94 -13.20 -26.75
N SER A 299 22.56 -13.88 -25.67
CA SER A 299 22.81 -15.32 -25.50
C SER A 299 21.73 -15.90 -24.57
N GLY A 300 21.24 -17.08 -24.88
CA GLY A 300 20.25 -17.81 -24.08
C GLY A 300 20.53 -19.29 -24.07
N VAL A 301 20.09 -19.99 -23.01
CA VAL A 301 19.82 -21.46 -22.91
C VAL A 301 18.98 -21.70 -21.61
N PRO A 302 18.41 -22.88 -21.31
CA PRO A 302 17.02 -23.31 -21.58
C PRO A 302 16.18 -23.61 -20.31
N ALA A 303 14.97 -24.14 -20.54
CA ALA A 303 13.86 -24.34 -19.62
C ALA A 303 13.88 -25.60 -18.72
N ASP A 304 12.96 -25.56 -17.74
CA ASP A 304 12.23 -26.63 -17.05
C ASP A 304 12.93 -27.58 -16.05
N ARG A 305 12.66 -27.34 -14.75
CA ARG A 305 12.37 -28.40 -13.76
C ARG A 305 11.25 -27.96 -12.81
N LYS A 306 10.12 -28.68 -12.84
CA LYS A 306 9.06 -28.60 -11.82
C LYS A 306 9.58 -29.17 -10.50
N ALA A 307 9.38 -28.46 -9.40
CA ALA A 307 9.56 -28.97 -8.04
C ALA A 307 8.19 -28.99 -7.34
N GLU A 308 7.80 -30.17 -6.86
CA GLU A 308 6.61 -30.41 -6.04
C GLU A 308 6.76 -29.74 -4.67
N ILE A 309 5.70 -29.07 -4.21
CA ILE A 309 5.66 -28.35 -2.93
C ILE A 309 4.89 -29.22 -1.94
N ILE A 310 5.57 -29.69 -0.90
CA ILE A 310 4.96 -30.29 0.29
C ILE A 310 4.59 -29.15 1.25
N PRO A 311 3.36 -29.10 1.81
CA PRO A 311 2.93 -27.97 2.64
C PRO A 311 3.52 -28.07 4.06
N VAL A 312 4.19 -27.00 4.50
CA VAL A 312 4.64 -26.80 5.88
C VAL A 312 3.68 -25.82 6.57
N ASP A 313 3.18 -26.21 7.74
CA ASP A 313 2.27 -25.43 8.60
C ASP A 313 2.95 -24.15 9.15
N PRO A 314 2.41 -22.95 8.90
CA PRO A 314 3.05 -21.68 9.27
C PRO A 314 2.93 -21.26 10.74
N MET A 315 2.44 -22.12 11.65
CA MET A 315 2.13 -21.70 13.04
C MET A 315 3.24 -21.87 14.09
N THR A 316 4.47 -22.24 13.70
CA THR A 316 5.60 -22.35 14.64
C THR A 316 6.85 -21.67 14.09
N LEU A 317 7.21 -20.52 14.67
CA LEU A 317 8.53 -19.90 14.50
C LEU A 317 9.43 -20.31 15.69
N PRO A 318 10.61 -20.91 15.47
CA PRO A 318 11.56 -21.17 16.54
C PRO A 318 12.20 -19.87 17.02
N LYS A 319 12.36 -19.73 18.34
CA LYS A 319 13.07 -18.61 18.99
C LYS A 319 14.58 -18.78 18.78
N VAL A 320 15.26 -17.78 18.24
CA VAL A 320 16.72 -17.67 18.30
C VAL A 320 17.07 -16.62 19.36
N ALA A 321 17.69 -17.07 20.45
CA ALA A 321 18.23 -16.19 21.49
C ALA A 321 19.51 -15.50 21.00
N GLY A 322 19.69 -14.23 21.38
CA GLY A 322 20.76 -13.36 20.91
C GLY A 322 22.18 -13.89 21.13
N LEU A 323 23.05 -13.68 20.13
CA LEU A 323 24.46 -13.99 20.22
C LEU A 323 25.20 -12.99 21.13
N ARG A 324 25.97 -13.53 22.08
CA ARG A 324 27.14 -12.88 22.66
C ARG A 324 28.26 -12.85 21.61
N LEU A 325 28.86 -11.69 21.41
CA LEU A 325 30.11 -11.52 20.68
C LEU A 325 31.25 -12.21 21.45
N ALA A 326 31.92 -13.16 20.81
CA ALA A 326 33.25 -13.63 21.19
C ALA A 326 34.03 -14.01 19.93
N ASP A 327 35.34 -13.82 19.99
CA ASP A 327 36.30 -13.62 18.91
C ASP A 327 36.34 -14.70 17.81
N VAL A 328 36.53 -14.24 16.57
CA VAL A 328 36.72 -15.03 15.36
C VAL A 328 38.14 -15.57 15.32
N ASN A 329 38.29 -16.90 15.24
CA ASN A 329 39.49 -17.54 14.70
C ASN A 329 39.05 -18.54 13.63
N GLU A 330 39.64 -18.41 12.44
CA GLU A 330 39.28 -19.15 11.23
C GLU A 330 39.57 -20.65 11.35
N GLY A 331 38.61 -21.47 10.93
CA GLY A 331 38.71 -22.93 10.79
C GLY A 331 37.55 -23.47 9.94
N PRO A 332 37.73 -24.58 9.19
CA PRO A 332 36.92 -24.88 8.01
C PRO A 332 35.51 -25.39 8.32
N VAL A 333 34.62 -25.07 7.38
CA VAL A 333 33.18 -25.38 7.35
C VAL A 333 32.91 -26.88 7.33
N THR A 334 31.97 -27.35 8.15
CA THR A 334 31.22 -28.59 7.92
C THR A 334 29.80 -28.43 8.50
N PRO A 335 28.72 -28.75 7.74
CA PRO A 335 27.35 -28.56 8.20
C PRO A 335 26.88 -29.74 9.06
N LEU A 336 26.13 -29.48 10.13
CA LEU A 336 25.42 -30.53 10.88
C LEU A 336 23.96 -30.11 11.14
N LEU A 337 23.10 -30.64 10.26
CA LEU A 337 21.73 -31.08 10.56
C LEU A 337 21.84 -32.50 11.14
N VAL A 338 21.48 -32.75 12.40
CA VAL A 338 20.79 -33.99 12.84
C VAL A 338 19.99 -33.70 14.12
N ALA A 339 18.79 -34.28 14.14
CA ALA A 339 17.71 -34.33 15.13
C ALA A 339 18.09 -34.42 16.62
N GLU A 340 17.24 -33.82 17.48
CA GLU A 340 16.14 -34.50 18.21
C GLU A 340 14.96 -33.52 18.38
#